data_AF-A0A1G3H141-F1
#
_entry.id   AF-A0A1G3H141-F1
#
_cell.length_a   1.000
_cell.length_b   1.000
_cell.length_c   1.000
_cell.angle_alpha   90.00
_cell.angle_beta   90.00
_cell.angle_gamma   90.00
#
_symmetry.space_group_name_H-M   'P 1'
#
loop_
_entity.id
_entity.type
_entity.pdbx_description
1 polymer ?
#
loop_
_entity_poly.entity_id
_entity_poly.type
_entity_poly.pdbx_seq_one_letter_code
_entity_poly.pdbx_strand_id
1 'polypeptide(L)'
;MNLRPLLALPLVLLLPLSALAGDERLAYTCDNGSRIDISFSADISGRPQATLHFADQAVVLPQVPAASGALYRSGDIRLATKGDDAIFEDGKNNLRRCTRGSVAPVMPQAAAQPAATSSFIDIAGRVSYLARIALPPNAILKIRIQSGQRTLADQRYELNGAQVPIPFSATVDRDLMGKKANATVSARIEAGGKLLFASAKPTPATKNGQPIPVDIVLKPANRGTPR
;
A
#
# COMPACT_ATOMS: atom_id res chain seq x y z
N MET A 1 8.08 35.29 -64.43
CA MET A 1 6.82 35.54 -63.69
C MET A 1 6.30 34.18 -63.28
N ASN A 2 6.61 33.74 -62.05
CA ASN A 2 5.82 33.94 -60.82
C ASN A 2 4.75 32.84 -60.73
N LEU A 3 4.49 32.14 -59.62
CA LEU A 3 5.10 31.93 -58.31
C LEU A 3 4.18 30.86 -57.66
N ARG A 4 4.72 29.90 -56.88
CA ARG A 4 3.92 29.02 -55.99
C ARG A 4 3.27 29.87 -54.86
N PRO A 5 2.17 29.45 -54.19
CA PRO A 5 2.31 28.64 -52.94
C PRO A 5 1.10 27.69 -52.65
N LEU A 6 1.35 26.42 -52.29
CA LEU A 6 1.44 25.83 -50.93
C LEU A 6 0.09 25.32 -50.37
N LEU A 7 -0.05 23.99 -50.46
CA LEU A 7 -0.95 23.16 -49.66
C LEU A 7 -0.62 23.31 -48.16
N ALA A 8 -1.62 23.65 -47.35
CA ALA A 8 -1.55 23.56 -45.90
C ALA A 8 -1.93 22.14 -45.45
N LEU A 9 -0.94 21.34 -45.05
CA LEU A 9 -1.13 20.14 -44.24
C LEU A 9 -1.35 20.56 -42.78
N PRO A 10 -2.40 20.08 -42.07
CA PRO A 10 -2.45 20.23 -40.63
C PRO A 10 -1.52 19.19 -40.00
N LEU A 11 -0.50 19.72 -39.31
CA LEU A 11 0.46 19.02 -38.47
C LEU A 11 -0.28 18.36 -37.29
N VAL A 12 -0.50 17.04 -37.36
CA VAL A 12 -0.98 16.24 -36.22
C VAL A 12 0.15 16.18 -35.19
N LEU A 13 -0.01 16.90 -34.08
CA LEU A 13 0.85 16.81 -32.91
C LEU A 13 0.70 15.42 -32.28
N LEU A 14 1.64 14.53 -32.54
CA LEU A 14 1.84 13.28 -31.79
C LEU A 14 2.32 13.65 -30.37
N LEU A 15 1.39 13.66 -29.42
CA LEU A 15 1.72 13.60 -27.99
C LEU A 15 2.32 12.22 -27.70
N PRO A 16 3.56 12.12 -27.18
CA PRO A 16 4.07 10.84 -26.72
C PRO A 16 3.30 10.47 -25.44
N LEU A 17 2.50 9.41 -25.52
CA LEU A 17 2.02 8.72 -24.33
C LEU A 17 3.26 8.22 -23.59
N SER A 18 3.65 8.98 -22.57
CA SER A 18 4.60 8.54 -21.57
C SER A 18 3.91 7.39 -20.84
N ALA A 19 4.24 6.17 -21.22
CA ALA A 19 3.81 4.97 -20.54
C ALA A 19 4.24 5.10 -19.08
N LEU A 20 3.27 5.30 -18.19
CA LEU A 20 3.41 4.95 -16.79
C LEU A 20 3.63 3.43 -16.77
N ALA A 21 4.88 2.99 -16.83
CA ALA A 21 5.26 1.63 -16.50
C ALA A 21 5.07 1.48 -14.98
N GLY A 22 3.80 1.36 -14.59
CA GLY A 22 3.42 1.00 -13.24
C GLY A 22 4.01 -0.37 -12.93
N ASP A 23 4.43 -0.53 -11.68
CA ASP A 23 4.73 -1.81 -11.04
C ASP A 23 3.43 -2.65 -11.01
N GLU A 24 2.95 -3.09 -12.18
CA GLU A 24 1.74 -3.91 -12.30
C GLU A 24 2.11 -5.31 -11.81
N ARG A 25 1.60 -5.65 -10.64
CA ARG A 25 1.80 -6.97 -10.04
C ARG A 25 0.82 -7.94 -10.66
N LEU A 26 1.37 -8.94 -11.30
CA LEU A 26 0.65 -10.00 -11.97
C LEU A 26 0.53 -11.19 -11.02
N ALA A 27 -0.70 -11.57 -10.71
CA ALA A 27 -0.99 -12.70 -9.86
C ALA A 27 -0.91 -14.01 -10.66
N TYR A 28 -0.07 -14.94 -10.20
CA TYR A 28 0.03 -16.29 -10.73
C TYR A 28 -0.44 -17.30 -9.69
N THR A 29 -1.24 -18.27 -10.11
CA THR A 29 -1.65 -19.40 -9.27
C THR A 29 -0.90 -20.64 -9.72
N CYS A 30 -0.23 -21.31 -8.79
CA CYS A 30 0.58 -22.50 -9.04
C CYS A 30 -0.20 -23.79 -8.83
N ASP A 31 0.27 -24.90 -9.43
CA ASP A 31 -0.37 -26.23 -9.38
C ASP A 31 -0.57 -26.76 -7.95
N ASN A 32 0.30 -26.38 -7.01
CA ASN A 32 0.21 -26.75 -5.60
C ASN A 32 -0.72 -25.84 -4.76
N GLY A 33 -1.47 -24.95 -5.42
CA GLY A 33 -2.37 -23.98 -4.77
C GLY A 33 -1.69 -22.73 -4.20
N SER A 34 -0.35 -22.62 -4.27
CA SER A 34 0.35 -21.40 -3.88
C SER A 34 0.13 -20.26 -4.88
N ARG A 35 0.23 -19.02 -4.40
CA ARG A 35 0.14 -17.82 -5.24
C ARG A 35 1.42 -17.04 -5.16
N ILE A 36 1.84 -16.48 -6.29
CA ILE A 36 2.99 -15.59 -6.39
C ILE A 36 2.59 -14.35 -7.17
N ASP A 37 3.04 -13.20 -6.70
CA ASP A 37 2.84 -11.93 -7.37
C ASP A 37 4.15 -11.53 -8.06
N ILE A 38 4.10 -11.22 -9.36
CA ILE A 38 5.28 -10.94 -10.17
C ILE A 38 5.11 -9.57 -10.81
N SER A 39 6.11 -8.71 -10.64
CA SER A 39 6.20 -7.44 -11.37
C SER A 39 7.38 -7.51 -12.35
N PHE A 40 7.16 -7.06 -13.58
CA PHE A 40 8.20 -6.99 -14.61
C PHE A 40 8.62 -5.54 -14.79
N SER A 41 9.91 -5.28 -14.65
CA SER A 41 10.48 -3.94 -14.80
C SER A 41 11.83 -4.01 -15.52
N ALA A 42 12.46 -2.87 -15.75
CA ALA A 42 13.83 -2.81 -16.24
C ALA A 42 14.73 -2.16 -15.17
N ASP A 43 15.97 -2.62 -15.08
CA ASP A 43 16.98 -1.96 -14.23
C ASP A 43 17.41 -0.60 -14.80
N ILE A 44 18.30 0.10 -14.10
CA ILE A 44 18.82 1.42 -14.52
C ILE A 44 19.55 1.40 -15.87
N SER A 45 20.00 0.22 -16.32
CA SER A 45 20.66 0.01 -17.60
C SER A 45 19.67 -0.41 -18.69
N GLY A 46 18.37 -0.46 -18.37
CA GLY A 46 17.31 -0.90 -19.26
C GLY A 46 17.22 -2.42 -19.42
N ARG A 47 17.90 -3.22 -18.57
CA ARG A 47 17.81 -4.69 -18.65
C ARG A 47 16.55 -5.18 -17.97
N PRO A 48 15.76 -6.04 -18.62
CA PRO A 48 14.54 -6.58 -18.03
C PRO A 48 14.84 -7.43 -16.78
N GLN A 49 13.99 -7.29 -15.79
CA GLN A 49 14.03 -8.02 -14.51
C GLN A 49 12.60 -8.35 -14.06
N ALA A 50 12.46 -9.46 -13.35
CA ALA A 50 11.23 -9.86 -12.69
C ALA A 50 11.42 -9.74 -11.18
N THR A 51 10.56 -9.01 -10.50
CA THR A 51 10.53 -8.97 -9.03
C THR A 51 9.39 -9.84 -8.55
N LEU A 52 9.76 -10.92 -7.83
CA LEU A 52 8.84 -11.79 -7.13
C LEU A 52 8.51 -11.17 -5.77
N HIS A 53 7.23 -10.90 -5.54
CA HIS A 53 6.72 -10.39 -4.27
C HIS A 53 6.17 -11.56 -3.45
N PHE A 54 6.78 -11.79 -2.29
CA PHE A 54 6.30 -12.69 -1.25
C PHE A 54 5.81 -11.88 -0.04
N ALA A 55 5.09 -12.52 0.88
CA ALA A 55 4.43 -11.85 2.02
C ALA A 55 5.36 -10.89 2.80
N ASP A 56 6.64 -11.27 2.97
CA ASP A 56 7.60 -10.50 3.77
C ASP A 56 8.86 -10.08 2.98
N GLN A 57 9.01 -10.50 1.71
CA GLN A 57 10.24 -10.33 0.95
C GLN A 57 9.98 -10.13 -0.54
N ALA A 58 10.77 -9.26 -1.18
CA ALA A 58 10.80 -9.12 -2.63
C ALA A 58 12.14 -9.63 -3.16
N VAL A 59 12.11 -10.50 -4.18
CA VAL A 59 13.30 -11.07 -4.81
C VAL A 59 13.38 -10.60 -6.25
N VAL A 60 14.45 -9.89 -6.58
CA VAL A 60 14.71 -9.41 -7.93
C VAL A 60 15.48 -10.46 -8.71
N LEU A 61 14.94 -10.86 -9.86
CA LEU A 61 15.50 -11.84 -10.78
C LEU A 61 15.85 -11.13 -12.11
N PRO A 62 17.13 -10.93 -12.44
CA PRO A 62 17.51 -10.41 -13.75
C PRO A 62 17.15 -11.41 -14.86
N GLN A 63 16.77 -10.91 -16.03
CA GLN A 63 16.53 -11.76 -17.18
C GLN A 63 17.84 -12.35 -17.71
N VAL A 64 17.83 -13.64 -18.01
CA VAL A 64 18.93 -14.39 -18.60
C VAL A 64 18.54 -14.94 -19.97
N PRO A 65 19.51 -15.28 -20.84
CA PRO A 65 19.22 -15.87 -22.15
C PRO A 65 18.41 -17.16 -22.04
N ALA A 66 17.40 -17.32 -22.90
CA ALA A 66 16.57 -18.52 -22.98
C ALA A 66 16.17 -18.84 -24.42
N ALA A 67 15.98 -20.12 -24.70
CA ALA A 67 15.60 -20.61 -26.03
C ALA A 67 14.13 -20.33 -26.38
N SER A 68 13.24 -20.21 -25.39
CA SER A 68 11.82 -19.91 -25.59
C SER A 68 11.24 -19.20 -24.37
N GLY A 69 10.52 -18.09 -24.59
CA GLY A 69 9.97 -17.26 -23.53
C GLY A 69 11.02 -16.39 -22.83
N ALA A 70 10.65 -15.81 -21.69
CA ALA A 70 11.56 -15.03 -20.85
C ALA A 70 11.96 -15.84 -19.61
N LEU A 71 13.27 -15.92 -19.35
CA LEU A 71 13.83 -16.61 -18.20
C LEU A 71 14.50 -15.60 -17.28
N TYR A 72 14.19 -15.67 -16.01
CA TYR A 72 14.76 -14.83 -14.97
C TYR A 72 15.41 -15.72 -13.92
N ARG A 73 16.60 -15.35 -13.44
CA ARG A 73 17.35 -16.18 -12.51
C ARG A 73 18.20 -15.34 -11.56
N SER A 74 18.20 -15.70 -10.28
CA SER A 74 19.12 -15.17 -9.28
C SER A 74 19.49 -16.30 -8.31
N GLY A 75 20.78 -16.68 -8.29
CA GLY A 75 21.25 -17.85 -7.55
C GLY A 75 20.51 -19.13 -7.95
N ASP A 76 19.89 -19.76 -6.96
CA ASP A 76 19.13 -21.01 -7.10
C ASP A 76 17.66 -20.79 -7.48
N ILE A 77 17.19 -19.54 -7.46
CA ILE A 77 15.81 -19.20 -7.81
C ILE A 77 15.70 -18.95 -9.31
N ARG A 78 14.74 -19.61 -9.96
CA ARG A 78 14.51 -19.52 -11.40
C ARG A 78 13.04 -19.32 -11.72
N LEU A 79 12.75 -18.39 -12.62
CA LEU A 79 11.42 -18.10 -13.11
C LEU A 79 11.45 -18.10 -14.65
N ALA A 80 10.81 -19.08 -15.28
CA ALA A 80 10.56 -19.06 -16.72
C ALA A 80 9.13 -18.60 -16.99
N THR A 81 8.92 -17.77 -18.00
CA THR A 81 7.59 -17.26 -18.38
C THR A 81 7.39 -17.39 -19.89
N LYS A 82 6.18 -17.78 -20.28
CA LYS A 82 5.76 -17.95 -21.67
C LYS A 82 4.29 -17.60 -21.80
N GLY A 83 4.00 -16.39 -22.29
CA GLY A 83 2.64 -15.87 -22.32
C GLY A 83 2.08 -15.74 -20.90
N ASP A 84 0.95 -16.38 -20.65
CA ASP A 84 0.30 -16.42 -19.32
C ASP A 84 0.86 -17.53 -18.42
N ASP A 85 1.67 -18.45 -18.94
CA ASP A 85 2.28 -19.50 -18.12
C ASP A 85 3.63 -19.08 -17.52
N ALA A 86 3.89 -19.54 -16.31
CA ALA A 86 5.14 -19.39 -15.59
C ALA A 86 5.57 -20.73 -14.97
N ILE A 87 6.87 -20.94 -14.87
CA ILE A 87 7.48 -22.05 -14.15
C ILE A 87 8.41 -21.44 -13.11
N PHE A 88 8.11 -21.67 -11.84
CA PHE A 88 8.85 -21.15 -10.71
C PHE A 88 9.59 -22.25 -9.97
N GLU A 89 10.88 -22.03 -9.70
CA GLU A 89 11.78 -22.93 -8.97
C GLU A 89 12.39 -22.15 -7.80
N ASP A 90 12.23 -22.66 -6.58
CA ASP A 90 12.59 -21.96 -5.33
C ASP A 90 13.99 -22.29 -4.79
N GLY A 91 14.85 -22.92 -5.61
CA GLY A 91 16.18 -23.35 -5.21
C GLY A 91 16.24 -24.59 -4.31
N LYS A 92 15.10 -25.09 -3.82
CA LYS A 92 14.99 -26.35 -3.04
C LYS A 92 14.55 -27.52 -3.92
N ASN A 93 14.73 -27.41 -5.23
CA ASN A 93 14.27 -28.37 -6.24
C ASN A 93 12.73 -28.51 -6.29
N ASN A 94 11.98 -27.52 -5.75
CA ASN A 94 10.53 -27.49 -5.90
C ASN A 94 10.18 -26.65 -7.13
N LEU A 95 9.81 -27.35 -8.21
CA LEU A 95 9.34 -26.75 -9.44
C LEU A 95 7.81 -26.67 -9.43
N ARG A 96 7.29 -25.50 -9.73
CA ARG A 96 5.86 -25.19 -9.77
C ARG A 96 5.49 -24.61 -11.12
N ARG A 97 4.42 -25.14 -11.71
CA ARG A 97 3.77 -24.55 -12.88
C ARG A 97 2.70 -23.60 -12.39
N CYS A 98 2.84 -22.34 -12.76
CA CYS A 98 1.92 -21.30 -12.40
C CYS A 98 1.30 -20.69 -13.65
N THR A 99 0.02 -20.35 -13.61
CA THR A 99 -0.66 -19.69 -14.72
C THR A 99 -1.17 -18.35 -14.22
N ARG A 100 -1.00 -17.31 -15.03
CA ARG A 100 -1.49 -15.96 -14.79
C ARG A 100 -3.01 -16.06 -14.76
N GLY A 101 -3.56 -15.87 -13.57
CA GLY A 101 -4.98 -15.67 -13.45
C GLY A 101 -5.25 -14.22 -13.83
N SER A 102 -6.06 -13.97 -14.85
CA SER A 102 -6.74 -12.67 -15.05
C SER A 102 -7.82 -12.41 -13.98
N VAL A 103 -7.83 -13.22 -12.93
CA VAL A 103 -8.68 -13.11 -11.77
C VAL A 103 -7.73 -13.12 -10.58
N ALA A 104 -7.52 -11.94 -9.98
CA ALA A 104 -7.12 -11.88 -8.58
C ALA A 104 -8.05 -12.84 -7.84
N PRO A 105 -7.53 -13.86 -7.15
CA PRO A 105 -8.38 -14.86 -6.57
C PRO A 105 -9.28 -14.23 -5.51
N VAL A 106 -10.52 -13.99 -5.91
CA VAL A 106 -11.67 -14.00 -5.02
C VAL A 106 -11.64 -15.36 -4.35
N MET A 107 -11.15 -15.38 -3.11
CA MET A 107 -11.41 -16.46 -2.16
C MET A 107 -12.91 -16.77 -2.22
N PRO A 108 -13.35 -18.04 -2.06
CA PRO A 108 -14.76 -18.35 -1.94
C PRO A 108 -15.34 -17.56 -0.76
N GLN A 109 -15.95 -16.42 -1.07
CA GLN A 109 -16.70 -15.60 -0.14
C GLN A 109 -17.94 -16.41 0.19
N ALA A 110 -18.01 -16.89 1.43
CA ALA A 110 -19.26 -17.35 2.01
C ALA A 110 -20.34 -16.29 1.74
N ALA A 111 -21.36 -16.66 0.95
CA ALA A 111 -22.55 -15.89 0.58
C ALA A 111 -22.31 -14.41 0.20
N ALA A 112 -22.52 -14.10 -1.08
CA ALA A 112 -22.59 -12.74 -1.62
C ALA A 112 -23.49 -11.85 -0.75
N GLN A 113 -22.86 -11.05 0.11
CA GLN A 113 -23.42 -9.76 0.49
C GLN A 113 -23.15 -8.84 -0.70
N PRO A 114 -24.12 -7.97 -1.09
CA PRO A 114 -23.92 -7.04 -2.18
C PRO A 114 -22.61 -6.29 -1.95
N ALA A 115 -21.80 -6.12 -3.01
CA ALA A 115 -20.70 -5.19 -2.98
C ALA A 115 -21.28 -3.83 -2.57
N ALA A 116 -21.19 -3.52 -1.28
CA ALA A 116 -21.32 -2.17 -0.80
C ALA A 116 -20.27 -1.41 -1.61
N THR A 117 -20.71 -0.37 -2.29
CA THR A 117 -19.86 0.66 -2.85
C THR A 117 -19.05 1.21 -1.69
N SER A 118 -17.97 0.51 -1.31
CA SER A 118 -17.18 0.80 -0.10
C SER A 118 -16.60 2.17 -0.28
N SER A 119 -17.28 3.12 0.34
CA SER A 119 -17.08 4.52 0.03
C SER A 119 -15.91 5.00 0.87
N PHE A 120 -14.70 4.53 0.57
CA PHE A 120 -13.52 4.88 1.35
C PHE A 120 -13.35 6.40 1.48
N ILE A 121 -12.89 6.84 2.65
CA ILE A 121 -12.49 8.23 2.90
C ILE A 121 -11.10 8.25 3.53
N ASP A 122 -10.30 9.23 3.15
CA ASP A 122 -9.01 9.48 3.77
C ASP A 122 -9.15 10.47 4.91
N ILE A 123 -8.77 10.03 6.11
CA ILE A 123 -8.69 10.89 7.29
C ILE A 123 -7.22 11.25 7.47
N ALA A 124 -6.91 12.53 7.29
CA ALA A 124 -5.58 13.08 7.48
C ALA A 124 -5.54 14.05 8.65
N GLY A 125 -4.40 14.11 9.32
CA GLY A 125 -4.20 14.99 10.45
C GLY A 125 -2.76 15.08 10.89
N ARG A 126 -2.54 15.76 12.01
CA ARG A 126 -1.23 15.93 12.63
C ARG A 126 -1.31 15.61 14.11
N VAL A 127 -0.24 15.04 14.63
CA VAL A 127 -0.07 14.73 16.04
C VAL A 127 1.08 15.56 16.61
N SER A 128 0.78 16.28 17.68
CA SER A 128 1.68 17.20 18.36
C SER A 128 1.69 16.88 19.85
N TYR A 129 2.74 17.24 20.59
CA TYR A 129 2.73 17.22 22.07
C TYR A 129 3.49 18.42 22.61
N LEU A 130 3.11 18.87 23.82
CA LEU A 130 3.64 20.12 24.41
C LEU A 130 4.92 19.93 25.24
N ALA A 131 5.28 18.69 25.57
CA ALA A 131 6.49 18.41 26.34
C ALA A 131 7.76 18.70 25.51
N ARG A 132 8.77 19.34 26.12
CA ARG A 132 10.08 19.58 25.49
C ARG A 132 11.02 18.39 25.70
N ILE A 133 10.57 17.20 25.34
CA ILE A 133 11.39 15.99 25.44
C ILE A 133 11.57 15.37 24.07
N ALA A 134 12.74 14.79 23.82
CA ALA A 134 12.97 14.00 22.62
C ALA A 134 12.21 12.67 22.73
N LEU A 135 11.62 12.23 21.62
CA LEU A 135 11.05 10.89 21.54
C LEU A 135 12.18 9.86 21.50
N PRO A 136 12.08 8.76 22.27
CA PRO A 136 12.98 7.63 22.11
C PRO A 136 12.96 7.11 20.65
N PRO A 137 14.07 6.55 20.14
CA PRO A 137 14.11 5.99 18.80
C PRO A 137 13.13 4.81 18.63
N ASN A 138 12.88 4.06 19.70
CA ASN A 138 11.91 2.96 19.73
C ASN A 138 10.46 3.40 20.05
N ALA A 139 10.14 4.68 19.90
CA ALA A 139 8.79 5.19 20.12
C ALA A 139 7.88 4.81 18.93
N ILE A 140 6.69 4.30 19.25
CA ILE A 140 5.66 3.88 18.30
C ILE A 140 4.43 4.74 18.54
N LEU A 141 4.00 5.47 17.52
CA LEU A 141 2.72 6.16 17.48
C LEU A 141 1.64 5.18 17.01
N LYS A 142 0.65 4.96 17.87
CA LYS A 142 -0.58 4.23 17.55
C LYS A 142 -1.71 5.21 17.33
N ILE A 143 -2.30 5.18 16.15
CA ILE A 143 -3.48 5.97 15.81
C ILE A 143 -4.64 5.01 15.68
N ARG A 144 -5.72 5.29 16.42
CA ARG A 144 -6.95 4.53 16.35
C ARG A 144 -8.09 5.42 15.94
N ILE A 145 -8.71 5.06 14.83
CA ILE A 145 -9.91 5.71 14.29
C ILE A 145 -11.10 4.83 14.59
N GLN A 146 -12.14 5.41 15.18
CA GLN A 146 -13.33 4.69 15.63
C GLN A 146 -14.62 5.47 15.36
N SER A 147 -15.68 4.76 15.00
CA SER A 147 -17.06 5.27 14.97
C SER A 147 -17.82 4.67 16.15
N GLY A 148 -18.11 5.48 17.16
CA GLY A 148 -18.71 5.00 18.41
C GLY A 148 -17.82 3.97 19.10
N GLN A 149 -18.29 2.72 19.21
CA GLN A 149 -17.52 1.61 19.80
C GLN A 149 -16.77 0.77 18.76
N ARG A 150 -16.97 1.03 17.46
CA ARG A 150 -16.37 0.26 16.38
C ARG A 150 -15.04 0.88 15.95
N THR A 151 -13.98 0.08 15.92
CA THR A 151 -12.71 0.50 15.33
C THR A 151 -12.80 0.42 13.81
N LEU A 152 -12.48 1.51 13.14
CA LEU A 152 -12.47 1.65 11.68
C LEU A 152 -11.07 1.43 11.12
N ALA A 153 -10.05 1.95 11.81
CA ALA A 153 -8.65 1.74 11.47
C ALA A 153 -7.78 1.80 12.74
N ASP A 154 -6.73 0.97 12.76
CA ASP A 154 -5.64 1.02 13.73
C ASP A 154 -4.33 1.11 12.93
N GLN A 155 -3.52 2.12 13.20
CA GLN A 155 -2.28 2.40 12.49
C GLN A 155 -1.14 2.47 13.48
N ARG A 156 -0.01 1.87 13.14
CA ARG A 156 1.23 1.91 13.91
C ARG A 156 2.32 2.55 13.08
N TYR A 157 2.93 3.60 13.62
CA TYR A 157 4.04 4.31 13.02
C TYR A 157 5.24 4.23 13.95
N GLU A 158 6.35 3.70 13.46
CA GLU A 158 7.63 3.78 14.16
C GLU A 158 8.17 5.20 14.00
N LEU A 159 8.35 5.90 15.12
CA LEU A 159 8.73 7.31 15.07
C LEU A 159 10.22 7.46 14.81
N ASN A 160 11.09 6.54 15.24
CA ASN A 160 12.53 6.57 14.95
C ASN A 160 13.18 7.94 15.22
N GLY A 161 12.71 8.65 16.25
CA GLY A 161 13.16 10.01 16.60
C GLY A 161 12.49 11.16 15.83
N ALA A 162 11.42 10.90 15.08
CA ALA A 162 10.65 11.90 14.35
C ALA A 162 10.22 13.05 15.27
N GLN A 163 10.41 14.27 14.79
CA GLN A 163 10.00 15.47 15.49
C GLN A 163 8.54 15.79 15.19
N VAL A 164 7.85 16.27 16.22
CA VAL A 164 6.49 16.82 16.07
C VAL A 164 6.52 18.14 15.30
N PRO A 165 5.47 18.47 14.53
CA PRO A 165 4.21 17.73 14.38
C PRO A 165 4.29 16.58 13.37
N ILE A 166 3.90 15.37 13.81
CA ILE A 166 3.92 14.13 13.01
C ILE A 166 2.64 14.04 12.17
N PRO A 167 2.70 14.08 10.83
CA PRO A 167 1.53 13.90 10.00
C PRO A 167 1.08 12.43 9.99
N PHE A 168 -0.22 12.22 9.83
CA PHE A 168 -0.78 10.89 9.58
C PHE A 168 -1.90 10.96 8.55
N SER A 169 -2.11 9.83 7.88
CA SER A 169 -3.22 9.60 6.96
C SER A 169 -3.68 8.16 7.12
N ALA A 170 -4.99 7.96 7.20
CA ALA A 170 -5.58 6.64 7.30
C ALA A 170 -6.86 6.60 6.47
N THR A 171 -6.92 5.63 5.57
CA THR A 171 -8.10 5.33 4.77
C THR A 171 -9.07 4.50 5.61
N VAL A 172 -10.33 4.95 5.71
CA VAL A 172 -11.39 4.22 6.42
C VAL A 172 -12.58 3.97 5.51
N ASP A 173 -13.25 2.84 5.74
CA ASP A 173 -14.50 2.52 5.06
C ASP A 173 -15.68 3.29 5.68
N ARG A 174 -16.37 4.07 4.85
CA ARG A 174 -17.51 4.89 5.27
C ARG A 174 -18.73 4.06 5.61
N ASP A 175 -18.89 2.89 5.01
CA ASP A 175 -19.98 1.98 5.35
C ASP A 175 -19.86 1.47 6.79
N LEU A 176 -18.62 1.35 7.29
CA LEU A 176 -18.35 0.98 8.68
C LEU A 176 -18.63 2.10 9.69
N MET A 177 -18.74 3.36 9.24
CA MET A 177 -19.04 4.50 10.12
C MET A 177 -20.51 4.59 10.50
N GLY A 178 -21.39 3.81 9.84
CA GLY A 178 -22.82 3.76 10.07
C GLY A 178 -23.56 5.01 9.58
N LYS A 179 -24.87 5.08 9.82
CA LYS A 179 -25.77 6.13 9.28
C LYS A 179 -25.35 7.57 9.56
N LYS A 180 -24.60 7.80 10.64
CA LYS A 180 -24.14 9.15 11.04
C LYS A 180 -22.77 9.50 10.45
N ALA A 181 -22.07 8.54 9.84
CA ALA A 181 -20.75 8.71 9.23
C ALA A 181 -19.75 9.48 10.12
N ASN A 182 -19.80 9.22 11.42
CA ASN A 182 -18.98 9.91 12.42
C ASN A 182 -17.73 9.07 12.71
N ALA A 183 -16.55 9.67 12.56
CA ALA A 183 -15.29 9.08 12.98
C ALA A 183 -14.64 9.97 14.03
N THR A 184 -13.97 9.33 14.98
CA THR A 184 -13.12 9.97 15.97
C THR A 184 -11.74 9.35 15.92
N VAL A 185 -10.71 10.17 16.03
CA VAL A 185 -9.32 9.74 16.06
C VAL A 185 -8.80 9.89 17.48
N SER A 186 -8.08 8.87 17.93
CA SER A 186 -7.30 8.89 19.16
C SER A 186 -5.88 8.49 18.82
N ALA A 187 -4.91 9.12 19.48
CA ALA A 187 -3.50 8.86 19.23
C ALA A 187 -2.79 8.61 20.56
N ARG A 188 -1.81 7.71 20.53
CA ARG A 188 -0.99 7.38 21.70
C ARG A 188 0.42 7.00 21.27
N ILE A 189 1.40 7.36 22.08
CA ILE A 189 2.81 7.04 21.84
C ILE A 189 3.29 6.11 22.94
N GLU A 190 3.84 4.99 22.54
CA GLU A 190 4.41 3.96 23.42
C GLU A 190 5.88 3.76 23.08
N ALA A 191 6.75 3.54 24.06
CA ALA A 191 8.14 3.15 23.83
C ALA A 191 8.48 1.97 24.74
N GLY A 192 9.04 0.90 24.17
CA GLY A 192 9.38 -0.31 24.93
C GLY A 192 8.19 -0.89 25.73
N GLY A 193 6.96 -0.79 25.19
CA GLY A 193 5.74 -1.26 25.85
C GLY A 193 5.16 -0.32 26.91
N LYS A 194 5.80 0.82 27.20
CA LYS A 194 5.30 1.83 28.14
C LYS A 194 4.60 2.96 27.40
N LEU A 195 3.38 3.28 27.80
CA LEU A 195 2.65 4.46 27.33
C LEU A 195 3.34 5.74 27.81
N LEU A 196 3.77 6.58 26.88
CA LEU A 196 4.43 7.86 27.16
C LEU A 196 3.46 9.04 26.99
N PHE A 197 2.69 9.03 25.92
CA PHE A 197 1.73 10.09 25.59
C PHE A 197 0.42 9.52 25.09
N ALA A 198 -0.69 10.18 25.38
CA ALA A 198 -1.99 9.81 24.86
C ALA A 198 -2.89 11.04 24.64
N SER A 199 -3.78 10.96 23.66
CA SER A 199 -4.87 11.90 23.50
C SER A 199 -5.83 11.75 24.68
N ALA A 200 -6.11 12.83 25.39
CA ALA A 200 -7.01 12.79 26.56
C ALA A 200 -8.46 12.44 26.18
N LYS A 201 -8.90 12.82 24.98
CA LYS A 201 -10.23 12.54 24.45
C LYS A 201 -10.13 12.19 22.95
N PRO A 202 -11.01 11.34 22.42
CA PRO A 202 -11.15 11.14 20.98
C PRO A 202 -11.52 12.46 20.31
N THR A 203 -10.83 12.81 19.23
CA THR A 203 -11.06 14.05 18.46
C THR A 203 -11.90 13.72 17.23
N PRO A 204 -12.98 14.44 16.93
CA PRO A 204 -13.77 14.19 15.73
C PRO A 204 -12.93 14.40 14.47
N ALA A 205 -13.06 13.46 13.55
CA ALA A 205 -12.32 13.40 12.30
C ALA A 205 -13.20 13.49 11.05
N THR A 206 -14.51 13.38 11.24
CA THR A 206 -15.49 13.67 10.21
C THR A 206 -16.56 14.63 10.71
N LYS A 207 -17.13 15.39 9.78
CA LYS A 207 -18.30 16.23 9.99
C LYS A 207 -19.26 15.97 8.84
N ASN A 208 -20.48 15.52 9.17
CA ASN A 208 -21.50 15.15 8.17
C ASN A 208 -20.98 14.13 7.12
N GLY A 209 -20.16 13.16 7.57
CA GLY A 209 -19.57 12.14 6.70
C GLY A 209 -18.40 12.58 5.82
N GLN A 210 -17.97 13.84 5.92
CA GLN A 210 -16.77 14.33 5.22
C GLN A 210 -15.58 14.41 6.18
N PRO A 211 -14.36 14.02 5.74
CA PRO A 211 -13.14 14.22 6.52
C PRO A 211 -12.95 15.70 6.87
N ILE A 212 -12.59 15.98 8.11
CA ILE A 212 -12.15 17.30 8.54
C ILE A 212 -10.67 17.26 8.95
N PRO A 213 -9.93 18.38 8.83
CA PRO A 213 -8.57 18.45 9.34
C PRO A 213 -8.53 18.15 10.84
N VAL A 214 -7.68 17.20 11.23
CA VAL A 214 -7.54 16.81 12.65
C VAL A 214 -6.18 17.24 13.17
N ASP A 215 -6.17 18.06 14.22
CA ASP A 215 -4.97 18.33 15.00
C ASP A 215 -5.13 17.70 16.39
N ILE A 216 -4.22 16.79 16.74
CA ILE A 216 -4.27 16.05 18.00
C ILE A 216 -3.09 16.47 18.85
N VAL A 217 -3.39 17.11 19.98
CA VAL A 217 -2.39 17.41 21.00
C VAL A 217 -2.39 16.30 22.05
N LEU A 218 -1.30 15.55 22.13
CA LEU A 218 -1.10 14.51 23.13
C LEU A 218 -0.64 15.10 24.46
N LYS A 219 -1.09 14.47 25.55
CA LYS A 219 -0.65 14.75 26.91
C LYS A 219 0.21 13.61 27.43
N PRO A 220 1.19 13.88 28.31
CA PRO A 220 1.94 12.83 29.00
C PRO A 220 0.97 11.88 29.70
N ALA A 221 1.17 10.58 29.50
CA ALA A 221 0.43 9.55 30.20
C ALA A 221 0.97 9.43 31.63
N ASN A 222 0.50 10.31 32.52
CA ASN A 222 0.76 10.13 33.94
C ASN A 222 -0.07 8.93 34.41
N ARG A 223 0.55 7.99 35.13
CA ARG A 223 -0.12 6.75 35.61
C ARG A 223 -1.44 7.10 36.34
N GLY A 224 -2.56 6.63 35.80
CA GLY A 224 -3.90 6.69 36.43
C GLY A 224 -4.97 6.60 35.32
N THR A 225 -5.88 5.64 35.27
CA THR A 225 -6.43 4.74 36.29
C THR A 225 -6.97 3.50 35.55
N PRO A 226 -6.79 2.28 36.07
CA PRO A 226 -7.59 1.15 35.63
C PRO A 226 -9.05 1.39 36.08
N ARG A 227 -10.01 1.16 35.18
CA ARG A 227 -11.43 1.07 35.54
C ARG A 227 -11.76 -0.37 35.89
#